data_AF-A0AAX7SUD6-F1
#
_entry.id   AF-A0AAX7SUD6-F1
#
_cell.length_a   1.000
_cell.length_b   1.000
_cell.length_c   1.000
_cell.angle_alpha   90.00
_cell.angle_beta   90.00
_cell.angle_gamma   90.00
#
_symmetry.space_group_name_H-M   'P 1'
#
loop_
_entity.id
_entity.type
_entity.pdbx_description
1 polymer ?
#
loop_
_entity_poly.entity_id
_entity_poly.type
_entity_poly.pdbx_seq_one_letter_code
_entity_poly.pdbx_strand_id
1 'polypeptide(L)'
;MALSSIKSFTLELDGPADAAFIGGEVVSGQVVLELRRATRVHSMKVLGRGVATAHWLENRGMNSVYNDYTSKVTYFRKRQHLIRAGQHCVL
;
A
#
# COMPACT_ATOMS: atom_id res chain seq x y z
N MET A 1 1.81 -10.78 -19.43
CA MET A 1 0.48 -10.20 -19.12
C MET A 1 0.56 -8.72 -19.42
N ALA A 2 -0.04 -8.25 -20.52
CA ALA A 2 0.11 -6.86 -20.91
C ALA A 2 -0.92 -6.02 -20.12
N LEU A 3 -0.44 -5.05 -19.34
CA LEU A 3 -1.23 -3.94 -18.79
C LEU A 3 -1.78 -3.01 -19.89
N SER A 4 -1.72 -3.41 -21.16
CA SER A 4 -2.08 -2.61 -22.33
C SER A 4 -3.55 -2.24 -22.39
N SER A 5 -4.41 -2.94 -21.64
CA SER A 5 -5.82 -2.57 -21.50
C SER A 5 -6.08 -1.60 -20.36
N ILE A 6 -5.13 -1.33 -19.46
CA ILE A 6 -5.30 -0.37 -18.38
C ILE A 6 -4.88 1.01 -18.89
N LYS A 7 -5.78 1.98 -18.75
CA LYS A 7 -5.53 3.40 -19.04
C LYS A 7 -4.96 4.10 -17.80
N SER A 8 -5.58 3.93 -16.64
CA SER A 8 -5.14 4.47 -15.35
C SER A 8 -5.55 3.52 -14.22
N PHE A 9 -4.80 3.56 -13.12
CA PHE A 9 -5.12 2.84 -11.89
C PHE A 9 -4.66 3.66 -10.69
N THR A 10 -5.61 4.28 -9.99
CA THR A 10 -5.33 5.26 -8.92
C THR A 10 -6.11 4.94 -7.65
N LEU A 11 -5.54 5.34 -6.51
CA LEU A 11 -6.20 5.36 -5.21
C LEU A 11 -6.49 6.83 -4.87
N GLU A 12 -7.74 7.13 -4.61
CA GLU A 12 -8.19 8.45 -4.19
C GLU A 12 -8.68 8.33 -2.75
N LEU A 13 -8.07 9.10 -1.85
CA LEU A 13 -8.52 9.16 -0.46
C LEU A 13 -9.47 10.34 -0.30
N ASP A 14 -10.44 10.20 0.59
CA ASP A 14 -11.33 11.30 0.94
C ASP A 14 -10.55 12.35 1.74
N GLY A 15 -10.79 13.63 1.45
CA GLY A 15 -10.14 14.75 2.13
C GLY A 15 -8.95 15.35 1.38
N PRO A 16 -8.21 16.26 2.03
CA PRO A 16 -7.08 16.94 1.42
C PRO A 16 -5.87 15.99 1.24
N ALA A 17 -5.04 16.26 0.23
CA ALA A 17 -3.92 15.40 -0.14
C ALA A 17 -2.84 15.28 0.96
N ASP A 18 -2.78 16.25 1.87
CA ASP A 18 -1.88 16.33 3.02
C ASP A 18 -2.55 15.99 4.35
N ALA A 19 -3.72 15.34 4.31
CA ALA A 19 -4.41 14.87 5.50
C ALA A 19 -3.50 13.99 6.37
N ALA A 20 -3.37 14.37 7.64
CA ALA A 20 -2.72 13.57 8.67
C ALA A 20 -3.78 12.85 9.49
N PHE A 21 -3.54 11.56 9.78
CA PHE A 21 -4.46 10.72 10.54
C PHE A 21 -3.81 10.24 11.84
N ILE A 22 -4.62 10.11 12.89
CA ILE A 22 -4.22 9.57 14.19
C ILE A 22 -4.94 8.25 14.50
N GLY A 23 -4.51 7.59 15.58
CA GLY A 23 -5.09 6.33 16.01
C GLY A 23 -6.59 6.45 16.32
N GLY A 24 -7.40 5.61 15.66
CA GLY A 24 -8.85 5.59 15.84
C GLY A 24 -9.63 6.27 14.72
N GLU A 25 -8.98 7.06 13.87
CA GLU A 25 -9.63 7.70 12.73
C GLU A 25 -9.89 6.73 11.59
N VAL A 26 -10.96 7.02 10.83
CA VAL A 26 -11.34 6.25 9.64
C VAL A 26 -10.71 6.89 8.42
N VAL A 27 -9.92 6.11 7.69
CA VAL A 27 -9.43 6.47 6.36
C VAL A 27 -10.38 5.86 5.32
N SER A 28 -11.01 6.71 4.50
CA SER A 28 -11.93 6.33 3.43
C SER A 28 -11.45 6.85 2.07
N GLY A 29 -12.04 6.31 1.00
CA GLY A 29 -11.65 6.62 -0.36
C GLY A 29 -12.10 5.55 -1.37
N GLN A 30 -11.62 5.66 -2.60
CA GLN A 30 -11.97 4.80 -3.71
C GLN A 30 -10.76 4.40 -4.56
N VAL A 31 -10.90 3.27 -5.25
CA VAL A 31 -9.92 2.81 -6.24
C VAL A 31 -10.53 3.01 -7.62
N VAL A 32 -9.88 3.80 -8.46
CA VAL A 32 -10.33 4.10 -9.82
C VAL A 32 -9.48 3.29 -10.81
N LEU A 33 -10.13 2.44 -11.59
CA LEU A 33 -9.52 1.66 -12.66
C LEU A 33 -10.15 2.05 -13.99
N GLU A 34 -9.41 2.76 -14.84
CA GLU A 34 -9.84 3.05 -16.20
C GLU A 34 -9.26 2.02 -17.17
N LEU A 35 -10.09 1.50 -18.06
CA LEU A 35 -9.72 0.52 -19.07
C LEU A 35 -9.89 1.10 -20.48
N ARG A 36 -8.98 0.73 -21.38
CA ARG A 36 -9.03 1.08 -22.82
C ARG A 36 -10.00 0.19 -23.60
N ARG A 37 -10.36 -0.96 -23.03
CA ARG A 37 -11.22 -1.98 -23.63
C ARG A 37 -11.72 -2.92 -22.55
N ALA A 38 -12.81 -3.64 -22.86
CA ALA A 38 -13.34 -4.69 -22.00
C ALA A 38 -12.23 -5.64 -21.55
N THR A 39 -12.06 -5.78 -20.24
CA THR A 39 -10.98 -6.56 -19.64
C THR A 39 -11.56 -7.44 -18.55
N ARG A 40 -11.19 -8.73 -18.58
CA ARG A 40 -11.54 -9.66 -17.52
C ARG A 40 -10.67 -9.39 -16.29
N VAL A 41 -11.26 -8.87 -15.23
CA VAL A 41 -10.57 -8.60 -13.96
C VAL A 41 -10.86 -9.76 -13.01
N HIS A 42 -9.81 -10.53 -12.69
CA HIS A 42 -9.97 -11.72 -11.84
C HIS A 42 -10.15 -11.37 -10.37
N SER A 43 -9.39 -10.39 -9.86
CA SER A 43 -9.51 -9.93 -8.48
C SER A 43 -8.90 -8.55 -8.33
N MET A 44 -9.44 -7.76 -7.41
CA MET A 44 -8.91 -6.46 -7.01
C MET A 44 -8.94 -6.37 -5.49
N LYS A 45 -7.86 -5.89 -4.90
CA LYS A 45 -7.70 -5.79 -3.45
C LYS A 45 -6.94 -4.54 -3.07
N VAL A 46 -7.30 -3.95 -1.94
CA VAL A 46 -6.57 -2.87 -1.28
C VAL A 46 -5.88 -3.40 -0.03
N LEU A 47 -4.66 -2.90 0.22
CA LEU A 47 -3.84 -3.23 1.38
C LEU A 47 -3.36 -1.94 2.04
N GLY A 48 -3.91 -1.64 3.22
CA GLY A 48 -3.38 -0.60 4.09
C GLY A 48 -2.31 -1.18 5.02
N ARG A 49 -1.14 -0.53 5.10
CA ARG A 49 -0.03 -0.96 5.97
C ARG A 49 0.68 0.25 6.57
N GLY A 50 0.78 0.29 7.89
CA GLY A 50 1.62 1.25 8.63
C GLY A 50 2.86 0.57 9.20
N VAL A 51 4.05 1.06 8.87
CA VAL A 51 5.33 0.48 9.30
C VAL A 51 6.25 1.59 9.80
N ALA A 52 6.78 1.44 11.02
CA ALA A 52 7.95 2.18 11.47
C ALA A 52 9.22 1.41 11.09
N THR A 53 10.20 2.13 10.56
CA THR A 53 11.57 1.62 10.37
C THR A 53 12.51 2.52 11.14
N ALA A 54 13.32 1.94 12.02
CA ALA A 54 14.35 2.63 12.77
C ALA A 54 15.73 2.16 12.25
N HIS A 55 16.63 3.12 12.08
CA HIS A 55 18.03 2.87 11.71
C HIS A 55 18.90 3.50 12.79
N TRP A 56 19.89 2.76 13.30
CA TRP A 56 20.85 3.30 14.25
C TRP A 56 22.22 2.68 14.03
N LEU A 57 23.22 3.45 14.42
CA LEU A 57 24.60 3.07 14.33
C LEU A 57 25.17 2.96 15.74
N GLU A 58 25.84 1.85 16.06
CA GLU A 58 26.54 1.73 17.35
C GLU A 58 28.06 1.81 17.15
N ASN A 59 28.69 2.72 17.88
CA ASN A 59 30.15 2.79 18.02
C ASN A 59 30.55 2.08 19.32
N ARG A 60 31.41 1.05 19.22
CA ARG A 60 31.91 0.28 20.38
C ARG A 60 33.37 0.58 20.73
N GLY A 61 33.89 1.75 20.35
CA GLY A 61 35.21 2.24 20.76
C GLY A 61 36.33 1.97 19.76
N MET A 62 37.58 2.19 20.20
CA MET A 62 38.75 2.61 19.40
C MET A 62 39.20 1.73 18.22
N ASN A 63 38.53 0.60 17.93
CA ASN A 63 38.81 -0.25 16.77
C ASN A 63 37.55 -0.91 16.15
N SER A 64 36.33 -0.44 16.47
CA SER A 64 35.11 -1.09 15.96
C SER A 64 34.68 -0.54 14.60
N VAL A 65 34.55 -1.43 13.60
CA VAL A 65 33.73 -1.19 12.41
C VAL A 65 32.34 -0.74 12.87
N TYR A 66 31.82 0.36 12.31
CA TYR A 66 30.50 0.86 12.67
C TYR A 66 29.46 -0.24 12.43
N ASN A 67 28.73 -0.64 13.48
CA ASN A 67 27.66 -1.59 13.32
C ASN A 67 26.40 -0.83 12.91
N ASP A 68 25.92 -1.12 11.70
CA ASP A 68 24.66 -0.59 11.16
C ASP A 68 23.52 -1.54 11.51
N TYR A 69 22.55 -1.02 12.26
CA TYR A 69 21.37 -1.74 12.69
C TYR A 69 20.11 -1.11 12.12
N THR A 70 19.17 -1.99 11.75
CA THR A 70 17.84 -1.60 11.30
C THR A 70 16.80 -2.44 12.04
N SER A 71 15.73 -1.80 12.50
CA SER A 71 14.56 -2.44 13.10
C SER A 71 13.29 -2.00 12.39
N LYS A 72 12.30 -2.90 12.31
CA LYS A 72 11.02 -2.64 11.63
C LYS A 72 9.87 -3.13 12.50
N VAL A 73 8.89 -2.27 12.72
CA VAL A 73 7.64 -2.58 13.44
C VAL A 73 6.46 -2.31 12.50
N THR A 74 5.55 -3.28 12.37
CA THR A 74 4.30 -3.10 11.63
C THR A 74 3.17 -2.81 12.62
N TYR A 75 2.60 -1.60 12.57
CA TYR A 75 1.50 -1.20 13.45
C TYR A 75 0.16 -1.80 13.03
N PHE A 76 -0.11 -1.79 11.73
CA PHE A 76 -1.33 -2.39 11.19
C PHE A 76 -1.08 -2.95 9.80
N ARG A 77 -1.88 -3.96 9.47
CA ARG A 77 -1.94 -4.56 8.13
C ARG A 77 -3.36 -5.01 7.86
N LYS A 78 -4.09 -4.25 7.04
CA LYS A 78 -5.49 -4.54 6.69
C LYS A 78 -5.61 -4.82 5.20
N ARG A 79 -6.27 -5.93 4.85
CA ARG A 79 -6.56 -6.33 3.47
C ARG A 79 -8.06 -6.31 3.23
N GLN A 80 -8.47 -5.78 2.09
CA GLN A 80 -9.86 -5.81 1.67
C GLN A 80 -9.95 -6.14 0.18
N HIS A 81 -10.83 -7.08 -0.17
CA HIS A 81 -11.13 -7.40 -1.57
C HIS A 81 -12.21 -6.46 -2.08
N LEU A 82 -11.94 -5.78 -3.19
CA LEU A 82 -12.91 -4.97 -3.94
C LEU A 82 -13.58 -5.82 -5.03
N ILE A 83 -12.83 -6.73 -5.65
CA ILE A 83 -13.33 -7.78 -6.56
C ILE A 83 -12.74 -9.10 -6.10
N ARG A 84 -13.58 -10.11 -5.87
CA ARG A 84 -13.13 -11.44 -5.40
C ARG A 84 -12.82 -12.36 -6.59
N ALA A 85 -11.81 -13.20 -6.42
CA ALA A 85 -11.51 -14.27 -7.35
C ALA A 85 -12.74 -15.17 -7.56
N GLY A 86 -13.11 -15.41 -8.82
CA GLY A 86 -14.27 -16.23 -9.18
C GLY A 86 -15.54 -15.45 -9.52
N GLN A 87 -15.60 -14.15 -9.21
CA GLN A 87 -16.59 -13.28 -9.85
C GLN A 87 -16.09 -13.01 -11.27
N HIS A 88 -16.78 -13.51 -12.29
CA HIS A 88 -16.48 -13.21 -13.69
C HIS A 88 -16.87 -11.75 -13.98
N CYS A 89 -16.09 -10.80 -13.47
CA CYS A 89 -16.28 -9.38 -13.75
C CYS A 89 -15.53 -9.03 -15.03
N VAL A 90 -16.29 -8.76 -16.09
CA VAL A 90 -15.80 -8.06 -17.27
C VAL A 90 -16.10 -6.58 -17.03
N LEU A 91 -15.05 -5.78 -16.91
CA LEU A 91 -15.10 -4.32 -16.79
C LEU A 91 -14.75 -3.67 -18.12
#